data_AF-A0A7C3P7Q1-F1
#
_entry.id   AF-A0A7C3P7Q1-F1
#
_cell.length_a   1.000
_cell.length_b   1.000
_cell.length_c   1.000
_cell.angle_alpha   90.00
_cell.angle_beta   90.00
_cell.angle_gamma   90.00
#
_symmetry.space_group_name_H-M   'P 1'
#
loop_
_entity.id
_entity.type
_entity.pdbx_description
1 polymer ?
#
loop_
_entity_poly.entity_id
_entity_poly.type
_entity_poly.pdbx_seq_one_letter_code
_entity_poly.pdbx_strand_id
1 'polypeptide(L)'
;MPEITLQLRQEDAKLAFLAIAYHLGRPGSELDPITKQPVEHGLAEVAQALQPQLRLAVATVSLRTGQLRRLLSGMLGSVTELKAYPMLGLRTDGSGRRSTVPGFDGSLQHLLPEVVDDPALALDVAERMLTLKRRIDHETAALEEKDEEQPASPRRRAWWPFGR
;
A
#
# COMPACT_ATOMS: atom_id res chain seq x y z
N MET A 1 2.73 -18.60 -0.74
CA MET A 1 3.40 -17.47 -1.44
C MET A 1 4.31 -16.78 -0.44
N PRO A 2 5.48 -16.28 -0.85
CA PRO A 2 6.37 -15.58 0.08
C PRO A 2 5.66 -14.35 0.66
N GLU A 3 5.80 -14.16 1.97
CA GLU A 3 5.32 -12.98 2.67
C GLU A 3 6.47 -12.00 2.86
N ILE A 4 6.21 -10.75 2.49
CA ILE A 4 7.12 -9.63 2.63
C ILE A 4 6.74 -8.91 3.92
N THR A 5 7.67 -8.84 4.87
CA THR A 5 7.46 -8.13 6.13
C THR A 5 8.08 -6.75 6.05
N LEU A 6 7.27 -5.70 6.26
CA LEU A 6 7.73 -4.32 6.34
C LEU A 6 7.63 -3.82 7.78
N GLN A 7 8.65 -3.08 8.21
CA GLN A 7 8.62 -2.32 9.46
C GLN A 7 8.43 -0.84 9.15
N LEU A 8 7.34 -0.27 9.65
CA LEU A 8 6.95 1.10 9.37
C LEU A 8 7.01 1.90 10.67
N ARG A 9 7.68 3.07 10.63
CA ARG A 9 7.51 4.05 11.71
C ARG A 9 6.04 4.48 11.77
N GLN A 10 5.57 4.92 12.93
CA GLN A 10 4.19 5.33 13.13
C GLN A 10 3.63 6.20 11.98
N GLU A 11 4.40 7.21 11.62
CA GLU A 11 4.09 8.16 10.55
C GLU A 11 3.98 7.50 9.17
N ASP A 12 4.86 6.55 8.86
CA ASP A 12 4.80 5.77 7.61
C ASP A 12 3.61 4.78 7.62
N ALA A 13 3.25 4.24 8.80
CA ALA A 13 2.11 3.36 8.96
C ALA A 13 0.79 4.07 8.68
N LYS A 14 0.65 5.34 9.10
CA LYS A 14 -0.50 6.19 8.74
C LYS A 14 -0.59 6.40 7.22
N LEU A 15 0.53 6.67 6.56
CA LEU A 15 0.57 6.84 5.10
C LEU A 15 0.23 5.54 4.35
N ALA A 16 0.74 4.40 4.82
CA ALA A 16 0.39 3.10 4.27
C ALA A 16 -1.11 2.80 4.46
N PHE A 17 -1.66 3.10 5.63
CA PHE A 17 -3.09 2.92 5.90
C PHE A 17 -3.96 3.86 5.04
N LEU A 18 -3.55 5.11 4.85
CA LEU A 18 -4.21 6.05 3.93
C LEU A 18 -4.22 5.52 2.49
N ALA A 19 -3.09 4.94 2.04
CA ALA A 19 -2.99 4.31 0.72
C ALA A 19 -3.90 3.08 0.58
N ILE A 20 -4.06 2.29 1.64
CA ILE A 20 -5.02 1.18 1.69
C ILE A 20 -6.45 1.71 1.62
N ALA A 21 -6.80 2.74 2.40
CA ALA A 21 -8.11 3.36 2.36
C ALA A 21 -8.45 3.91 0.96
N TYR A 22 -7.50 4.59 0.31
CA TYR A 22 -7.63 5.00 -1.08
C TYR A 22 -7.91 3.81 -2.02
N HIS A 23 -7.14 2.73 -1.89
CA HIS A 23 -7.32 1.54 -2.74
C HIS A 23 -8.72 0.94 -2.56
N LEU A 24 -9.15 0.74 -1.31
CA LEU A 24 -10.44 0.14 -0.98
C LEU A 24 -11.62 1.03 -1.39
N GLY A 25 -11.44 2.35 -1.40
CA GLY A 25 -12.47 3.29 -1.87
C GLY A 25 -12.70 3.26 -3.39
N ARG A 26 -11.76 2.71 -4.17
CA ARG A 26 -11.90 2.65 -5.63
C ARG A 26 -12.84 1.52 -6.07
N PRO A 27 -13.84 1.79 -6.92
CA PRO A 27 -14.73 0.75 -7.43
C PRO A 27 -13.96 -0.37 -8.13
N GLY A 28 -14.24 -1.61 -7.74
CA GLY A 28 -13.66 -2.80 -8.34
C GLY A 28 -12.17 -3.03 -8.05
N SER A 29 -11.57 -2.28 -7.11
CA SER A 29 -10.15 -2.42 -6.78
C SER A 29 -9.82 -3.82 -6.26
N GLU A 30 -10.69 -4.40 -5.44
CA GLU A 30 -10.54 -5.75 -4.86
C GLU A 30 -11.21 -6.85 -5.67
N LEU A 31 -11.44 -6.64 -6.98
CA LEU A 31 -11.94 -7.69 -7.87
C LEU A 31 -10.80 -8.30 -8.67
N ASP A 32 -10.86 -9.61 -8.85
CA ASP A 32 -10.02 -10.31 -9.81
C ASP A 32 -10.43 -9.90 -11.24
N PRO A 33 -9.47 -9.50 -12.09
CA PRO A 33 -9.79 -8.95 -13.41
C PRO A 33 -10.37 -10.00 -14.37
N ILE A 34 -10.13 -11.30 -14.14
CA ILE A 34 -10.59 -12.40 -14.99
C ILE A 34 -11.95 -12.90 -14.50
N THR A 35 -12.04 -13.27 -13.23
CA THR A 35 -13.24 -13.90 -12.65
C THR A 35 -14.29 -12.90 -12.18
N LYS A 36 -13.91 -11.62 -12.02
CA LYS A 36 -14.74 -10.55 -11.43
C LYS A 36 -15.21 -10.83 -10.01
N GLN A 37 -14.66 -11.86 -9.36
CA GLN A 37 -14.94 -12.18 -7.97
C GLN A 37 -14.04 -11.36 -7.05
N PRO A 38 -14.44 -11.13 -5.78
CA PRO A 38 -13.55 -10.57 -4.78
C PRO A 38 -12.25 -11.37 -4.68
N VAL A 39 -11.12 -10.68 -4.60
CA VAL A 39 -9.85 -11.36 -4.35
C VAL A 39 -9.85 -11.98 -2.94
N GLU A 40 -9.32 -13.20 -2.84
CA GLU A 40 -9.25 -13.91 -1.57
C GLU A 40 -8.37 -13.16 -0.54
N HIS A 41 -7.26 -12.58 -1.00
CA HIS A 41 -6.29 -11.88 -0.16
C HIS A 41 -6.04 -10.44 -0.65
N GLY A 42 -7.01 -9.57 -0.34
CA GLY A 42 -6.97 -8.14 -0.64
C GLY A 42 -6.23 -7.30 0.42
N LEU A 43 -6.23 -5.99 0.25
CA LEU A 43 -5.72 -5.04 1.24
C LEU A 43 -6.66 -4.86 2.45
N ALA A 44 -7.91 -5.33 2.38
CA ALA A 44 -8.82 -5.31 3.52
C ALA A 44 -8.25 -6.07 4.73
N GLU A 45 -7.65 -7.25 4.51
CA GLU A 45 -6.97 -8.03 5.55
C GLU A 45 -5.80 -7.25 6.16
N VAL A 46 -5.01 -6.60 5.30
CA VAL A 46 -3.87 -5.76 5.70
C VAL A 46 -4.34 -4.58 6.54
N ALA A 47 -5.44 -3.93 6.14
CA ALA A 47 -6.03 -2.82 6.89
C ALA A 47 -6.41 -3.26 8.32
N GLN A 48 -7.09 -4.41 8.45
CA GLN A 48 -7.49 -4.96 9.75
C GLN A 48 -6.29 -5.25 10.65
N ALA A 49 -5.21 -5.79 10.09
CA ALA A 49 -3.98 -6.06 10.83
C ALA A 49 -3.19 -4.78 11.20
N LEU A 50 -3.19 -3.77 10.33
CA LEU A 50 -2.43 -2.53 10.51
C LEU A 50 -3.15 -1.54 11.45
N GLN A 51 -4.48 -1.47 11.42
CA GLN A 51 -5.28 -0.52 12.19
C GLN A 51 -4.94 -0.45 13.69
N PRO A 52 -4.85 -1.57 14.45
CA PRO A 52 -4.52 -1.50 15.87
C PRO A 52 -3.08 -1.02 16.13
N GLN A 53 -2.20 -1.10 15.13
CA GLN A 53 -0.79 -0.74 15.25
C GLN A 53 -0.50 0.74 14.95
N LEU A 54 -1.48 1.52 14.47
CA LEU A 54 -1.29 2.93 14.08
C LEU A 54 -0.84 3.85 15.23
N ARG A 55 -0.99 3.42 16.48
CA ARG A 55 -0.55 4.14 17.67
C ARG A 55 0.81 3.69 18.21
N LEU A 56 1.38 2.62 17.64
CA LEU A 56 2.69 2.10 18.03
C LEU A 56 3.79 2.92 17.37
N ALA A 57 4.97 2.98 18.01
CA ALA A 57 6.14 3.65 17.44
C ALA A 57 6.61 2.99 16.13
N VAL A 58 6.49 1.66 16.06
CA VAL A 58 6.77 0.84 14.88
C VAL A 58 5.60 -0.13 14.68
N ALA A 59 5.09 -0.18 13.46
CA ALA A 59 4.11 -1.16 13.01
C ALA A 59 4.79 -2.19 12.11
N THR A 60 4.41 -3.46 12.25
CA THR A 60 4.88 -4.55 11.41
C THR A 60 3.73 -5.01 10.53
N VAL A 61 3.94 -5.03 9.22
CA VAL A 61 2.92 -5.48 8.26
C VAL A 61 3.50 -6.57 7.38
N SER A 62 2.78 -7.69 7.30
CA SER A 62 3.08 -8.80 6.39
C SER A 62 2.20 -8.70 5.17
N LEU A 63 2.81 -8.75 3.99
CA LEU A 63 2.15 -8.55 2.70
C LEU A 63 2.53 -9.68 1.76
N ARG A 64 1.54 -10.23 1.04
CA ARG A 64 1.82 -11.03 -0.14
C ARG A 64 2.22 -10.13 -1.31
N THR A 65 2.94 -10.65 -2.30
CA THR A 65 3.37 -9.89 -3.48
C THR A 65 2.21 -9.18 -4.20
N GLY A 66 1.02 -9.78 -4.22
CA GLY A 66 -0.19 -9.16 -4.78
C GLY A 66 -0.68 -7.95 -3.95
N GLN A 67 -0.68 -8.07 -2.62
CA GLN A 67 -1.03 -6.99 -1.70
C GLN A 67 0.00 -5.86 -1.77
N LEU A 68 1.29 -6.18 -1.84
CA LEU A 68 2.34 -5.17 -2.02
C LEU A 68 2.12 -4.34 -3.29
N ARG A 69 1.87 -4.99 -4.44
CA ARG A 69 1.57 -4.29 -5.70
C ARG A 69 0.35 -3.38 -5.60
N ARG A 70 -0.71 -3.85 -4.93
CA ARG A 70 -1.93 -3.07 -4.67
C ARG A 70 -1.65 -1.87 -3.77
N LEU A 71 -0.85 -2.05 -2.72
CA LEU A 71 -0.44 -0.98 -1.80
C LEU A 71 0.35 0.10 -2.53
N LEU A 72 1.36 -0.27 -3.31
CA LEU A 72 2.19 0.67 -4.09
C LEU A 72 1.36 1.44 -5.12
N SER A 73 0.38 0.77 -5.75
CA SER A 73 -0.60 1.43 -6.62
C SER A 73 -1.50 2.39 -5.84
N GLY A 74 -1.96 2.00 -4.64
CA GLY A 74 -2.72 2.84 -3.74
C GLY A 74 -1.96 4.09 -3.29
N MET A 75 -0.66 3.97 -3.05
CA MET A 75 0.22 5.10 -2.72
C MET A 75 0.29 6.11 -3.87
N LEU A 76 0.48 5.65 -5.12
CA LEU A 76 0.50 6.57 -6.28
C LEU A 76 -0.83 7.28 -6.50
N GLY A 77 -1.95 6.57 -6.32
CA GLY A 77 -3.26 7.17 -6.43
C GLY A 77 -3.54 8.17 -5.31
N SER A 78 -3.14 7.86 -4.08
CA SER A 78 -3.22 8.78 -2.94
C SER A 78 -2.37 10.04 -3.17
N VAL A 79 -1.16 9.91 -3.73
CA VAL A 79 -0.33 11.05 -4.12
C VAL A 79 -1.05 11.95 -5.14
N THR A 80 -1.79 11.36 -6.07
CA THR A 80 -2.57 12.12 -7.06
C THR A 80 -3.70 12.89 -6.39
N GLU A 81 -4.48 12.24 -5.50
CA GLU A 81 -5.54 12.91 -4.74
C GLU A 81 -4.98 14.01 -3.83
N LEU A 82 -3.89 13.75 -3.10
CA LEU A 82 -3.26 14.72 -2.21
C LEU A 82 -2.77 15.96 -2.94
N LYS A 83 -2.22 15.80 -4.16
CA LYS A 83 -1.82 16.93 -5.00
C LYS A 83 -3.00 17.79 -5.45
N ALA A 84 -4.15 17.16 -5.71
CA ALA A 84 -5.38 17.87 -6.09
C ALA A 84 -6.10 18.47 -4.87
N TYR A 85 -5.87 17.93 -3.67
CA TYR A 85 -6.62 18.23 -2.45
C TYR A 85 -6.76 19.74 -2.12
N PRO A 86 -5.71 20.59 -2.21
CA PRO A 86 -5.85 22.02 -1.94
C PRO A 86 -6.83 22.73 -2.88
N MET A 87 -7.03 22.19 -4.08
CA MET A 87 -7.90 22.75 -5.13
C MET A 87 -9.34 22.24 -5.03
N LEU A 88 -9.61 21.22 -4.23
CA LEU A 88 -10.94 20.62 -4.10
C LEU A 88 -11.89 21.53 -3.31
N GLY A 89 -13.10 21.72 -3.80
CA GLY A 89 -14.14 22.44 -3.07
C GLY A 89 -14.52 21.74 -1.76
N LEU A 90 -14.90 22.54 -0.76
CA LEU A 90 -15.49 22.04 0.49
C LEU A 90 -16.80 21.30 0.22
N ARG A 91 -17.08 20.30 1.03
CA ARG A 91 -18.37 19.62 1.05
C ARG A 91 -19.42 20.56 1.65
N THR A 92 -20.66 20.42 1.19
CA THR A 92 -21.80 21.24 1.64
C THR A 92 -22.16 21.03 3.10
N ASP A 93 -21.74 19.90 3.67
CA ASP A 93 -21.94 19.49 5.07
C ASP A 93 -20.75 19.87 5.98
N GLY A 94 -19.71 20.53 5.45
CA GLY A 94 -18.50 20.89 6.20
C GLY A 94 -17.62 19.71 6.60
N SER A 95 -17.96 18.48 6.21
CA SER A 95 -17.24 17.25 6.61
C SER A 95 -15.90 17.04 5.88
N GLY A 96 -15.38 18.06 5.19
CA GLY A 96 -14.12 17.98 4.46
C GLY A 96 -14.19 18.48 3.01
N ARG A 97 -13.33 17.94 2.16
CA ARG A 97 -13.22 18.29 0.74
C ARG A 97 -13.76 17.19 -0.16
N ARG A 98 -14.22 17.56 -1.35
CA ARG A 98 -14.80 16.62 -2.32
C ARG A 98 -13.72 15.79 -3.03
N SER A 99 -13.08 14.86 -2.31
CA SER A 99 -12.23 13.81 -2.89
C SER A 99 -13.01 13.01 -3.94
N THR A 100 -12.33 12.56 -5.00
CA THR A 100 -12.95 11.70 -6.02
C THR A 100 -13.11 10.26 -5.56
N VAL A 101 -12.36 9.88 -4.53
CA VAL A 101 -12.38 8.53 -3.94
C VAL A 101 -13.22 8.52 -2.65
N PRO A 102 -14.28 7.70 -2.58
CA PRO A 102 -15.09 7.51 -1.39
C PRO A 102 -14.26 7.15 -0.15
N GLY A 103 -14.56 7.80 0.98
CA GLY A 103 -13.91 7.53 2.27
C GLY A 103 -12.46 8.01 2.40
N PHE A 104 -11.82 8.48 1.33
CA PHE A 104 -10.45 8.98 1.36
C PHE A 104 -10.33 10.24 2.22
N ASP A 105 -11.22 11.22 2.02
CA ASP A 105 -11.27 12.47 2.78
C ASP A 105 -11.44 12.20 4.28
N GLY A 106 -12.42 11.37 4.67
CA GLY A 106 -12.60 10.99 6.09
C GLY A 106 -11.39 10.25 6.69
N SER A 107 -10.70 9.42 5.89
CA SER A 107 -9.48 8.74 6.34
C SER A 107 -8.32 9.72 6.52
N LEU A 108 -8.16 10.67 5.60
CA LEU A 108 -7.15 11.72 5.67
C LEU A 108 -7.33 12.55 6.94
N GLN A 109 -8.55 13.00 7.22
CA GLN A 109 -8.87 13.80 8.41
C GLN A 109 -8.62 13.04 9.72
N HIS A 110 -8.95 11.75 9.75
CA HIS A 110 -8.75 10.94 10.94
C HIS A 110 -7.27 10.68 11.24
N LEU A 111 -6.45 10.49 10.20
CA LEU A 111 -5.05 10.11 10.33
C LEU A 111 -4.11 11.31 10.45
N LEU A 112 -4.45 12.40 9.76
CA LEU A 112 -3.63 13.59 9.53
C LEU A 112 -4.52 14.85 9.66
N PRO A 113 -5.07 15.12 10.87
CA PRO A 113 -6.00 16.23 11.09
C PRO A 113 -5.40 17.60 10.72
N GLU A 114 -4.07 17.76 10.79
CA GLU A 114 -3.36 18.98 10.41
C GLU A 114 -3.62 19.41 8.95
N VAL A 115 -3.92 18.45 8.05
CA VAL A 115 -4.24 18.73 6.64
C VAL A 115 -5.63 19.38 6.48
N VAL A 116 -6.49 19.26 7.49
CA VAL A 116 -7.79 19.94 7.52
C VAL A 116 -7.59 21.41 7.81
N ASP A 117 -6.76 21.71 8.80
CA ASP A 117 -6.46 23.07 9.24
C ASP A 117 -5.66 23.83 8.18
N ASP A 118 -4.67 23.17 7.57
CA ASP A 118 -3.91 23.70 6.44
C ASP A 118 -3.87 22.69 5.27
N PRO A 119 -4.78 22.85 4.29
CA PRO A 119 -4.83 22.02 3.10
C PRO A 119 -3.55 22.02 2.27
N ALA A 120 -2.69 23.05 2.37
CA ALA A 120 -1.42 23.08 1.65
C ALA A 120 -0.47 21.97 2.12
N LEU A 121 -0.58 21.51 3.38
CA LEU A 121 0.19 20.40 3.94
C LEU A 121 -0.08 19.06 3.23
N ALA A 122 -1.17 18.95 2.46
CA ALA A 122 -1.41 17.76 1.64
C ALA A 122 -0.26 17.50 0.64
N LEU A 123 0.44 18.56 0.18
CA LEU A 123 1.60 18.41 -0.70
C LEU A 123 2.79 17.76 0.02
N ASP A 124 3.03 18.13 1.27
CA ASP A 124 4.09 17.51 2.10
C ASP A 124 3.77 16.04 2.39
N VAL A 125 2.50 15.73 2.66
CA VAL A 125 2.03 14.34 2.83
C VAL A 125 2.23 13.55 1.53
N ALA A 126 1.96 14.15 0.36
CA ALA A 126 2.19 13.51 -0.93
C ALA A 126 3.67 13.21 -1.16
N GLU A 127 4.57 14.14 -0.80
CA GLU A 127 6.02 13.94 -0.91
C GLU A 127 6.52 12.82 0.02
N ARG A 128 6.08 12.84 1.30
CA ARG A 128 6.42 11.79 2.27
C ARG A 128 5.95 10.41 1.80
N MET A 129 4.73 10.34 1.24
CA MET A 129 4.21 9.10 0.69
C MET A 129 5.00 8.60 -0.53
N LEU A 130 5.44 9.51 -1.41
CA LEU A 130 6.28 9.14 -2.55
C LEU A 130 7.66 8.62 -2.10
N THR A 131 8.24 9.25 -1.08
CA THR A 131 9.50 8.80 -0.47
C THR A 131 9.36 7.42 0.17
N LEU A 132 8.28 7.20 0.92
CA LEU A 132 7.95 5.90 1.50
C LEU A 132 7.80 4.82 0.42
N LYS A 133 7.04 5.11 -0.65
CA LYS A 133 6.86 4.19 -1.78
C LYS A 133 8.20 3.77 -2.37
N ARG A 134 9.08 4.74 -2.68
CA ARG A 134 10.42 4.48 -3.25
C ARG A 134 11.27 3.62 -2.32
N ARG A 135 11.20 3.86 -1.01
CA ARG A 135 11.89 3.05 -0.01
C ARG A 135 11.40 1.61 -0.03
N ILE A 136 10.09 1.40 -0.01
CA ILE A 136 9.49 0.06 -0.06
C ILE A 136 9.87 -0.64 -1.37
N ASP A 137 9.74 0.02 -2.52
CA ASP A 137 10.14 -0.56 -3.82
C ASP A 137 11.58 -1.07 -3.75
N HIS A 138 12.52 -0.25 -3.28
CA HIS A 138 13.93 -0.59 -3.17
C HIS A 138 14.19 -1.75 -2.19
N GLU A 139 13.57 -1.71 -1.00
CA GLU A 139 13.69 -2.79 -0.01
C GLU A 139 13.17 -4.12 -0.58
N THR A 140 12.10 -4.09 -1.37
CA THR A 140 11.48 -5.29 -1.93
C THR A 140 12.21 -5.84 -3.16
N ALA A 141 12.74 -4.98 -4.02
CA ALA A 141 13.59 -5.41 -5.14
C ALA A 141 14.86 -6.13 -4.63
N ALA A 142 15.47 -5.62 -3.56
CA ALA A 142 16.63 -6.25 -2.92
C ALA A 142 16.31 -7.60 -2.25
N LEU A 143 15.04 -7.89 -1.95
CA LEU A 143 14.61 -9.20 -1.46
C LEU A 143 14.43 -10.19 -2.61
N GLU A 144 13.88 -9.74 -3.74
CA GLU A 144 13.72 -10.57 -4.95
C GLU A 144 15.08 -11.01 -5.50
N GLU A 145 16.08 -10.11 -5.55
CA GLU A 145 17.44 -10.44 -6.00
C GLU A 145 18.13 -11.49 -5.10
N LYS A 146 17.94 -11.41 -3.77
CA LYS A 146 18.53 -12.36 -2.82
C LYS A 146 17.90 -13.75 -2.88
N ASP A 147 16.61 -13.83 -3.21
CA ASP A 147 15.93 -15.11 -3.43
C ASP A 147 16.37 -15.76 -4.75
N GLU A 148 16.73 -14.97 -5.77
CA GLU A 148 17.27 -15.48 -7.04
C GLU A 148 18.74 -15.91 -6.94
N GLU A 149 19.55 -15.26 -6.10
CA GLU A 149 20.96 -15.61 -5.88
C GLU A 149 21.16 -16.85 -4.99
N GLN A 150 20.14 -17.31 -4.26
CA GLN A 150 20.21 -18.61 -3.59
C GLN A 150 20.21 -19.72 -4.64
N PRO A 151 21.31 -20.48 -4.83
CA PRO A 151 21.33 -21.52 -5.83
C PRO A 151 20.28 -22.55 -5.46
N ALA A 152 19.29 -22.72 -6.34
CA ALA A 152 18.37 -23.84 -6.31
C ALA A 152 19.19 -25.10 -6.05
N SER A 153 18.96 -25.75 -4.91
CA SER A 153 19.66 -26.96 -4.46
C SER A 153 19.96 -27.86 -5.67
N PRO A 154 21.22 -28.30 -5.88
CA PRO A 154 21.59 -28.97 -7.11
C PRO A 154 20.72 -30.21 -7.26
N ARG A 155 19.78 -30.16 -8.21
CA ARG A 155 18.99 -31.33 -8.62
C ARG A 155 20.01 -32.39 -9.01
N ARG A 156 20.15 -33.42 -8.17
CA ARG A 156 21.04 -34.56 -8.41
C ARG A 156 20.78 -35.02 -9.85
N ARG A 157 21.80 -34.87 -10.71
CA ARG A 157 21.75 -35.29 -12.10
C ARG A 157 21.34 -36.76 -12.11
N ALA A 158 20.12 -37.03 -12.58
CA ALA A 158 19.68 -38.37 -12.88
C ALA A 158 20.60 -38.92 -13.98
N TRP A 159 21.45 -39.84 -13.58
CA TRP A 159 22.29 -40.65 -14.44
C TRP A 159 21.37 -41.49 -15.33
N TRP A 160 21.23 -41.08 -16.59
CA TRP A 160 20.61 -41.90 -17.63
C TRP A 160 21.69 -42.77 -18.27
N PRO A 161 21.55 -44.12 -18.24
CA PRO A 161 22.45 -45.02 -18.95
C PRO A 161 21.84 -45.32 -20.32
N PHE A 162 22.45 -44.80 -21.38
CA PHE A 162 22.25 -45.36 -22.72
C PHE A 162 23.61 -45.68 -23.32
N GLY A 163 24.01 -46.93 -23.11
CA GLY A 163 24.97 -47.63 -23.93
C GLY A 163 24.26 -48.76 -24.67
N ARG A 164 24.14 -48.62 -25.99
CA ARG A 164 24.47 -49.61 -27.03
C ARG A 164 24.12 -49.06 -28.40
#